data_AF-A0A941A778-F1
#
_entry.id   AF-A0A941A778-F1
#
_cell.length_a   1.000
_cell.length_b   1.000
_cell.length_c   1.000
_cell.angle_alpha   90.00
_cell.angle_beta   90.00
_cell.angle_gamma   90.00
#
_symmetry.space_group_name_H-M   'P 1'
#
loop_
_entity.id
_entity.type
_entity.pdbx_description
1 polymer ?
#
loop_
_entity_poly.entity_id
_entity_poly.type
_entity_poly.pdbx_seq_one_letter_code
_entity_poly.pdbx_strand_id
1 'polypeptide(L)'
;MKIALVGLGRTGKIVAEYLLEMGVLTMVLCKQNSFNVNADLGEILGGRNNGIVVEPIDHLEKRFFCKQPDVLIDFSSSSFLRDNIMVLAQCGVNVVTAVTDYEPVEIEKIKSIAEQGNIGVIMAPNITYGVNVLMLMAEIAAELMNEYDFEIVEEHHKHKKDKPSGTARKIADKISNNLLVYRDIDAHAVRAGGIVGKHKVLICNEFEKVEISHESFSRVAFAQGAYKAAQFICGRQGFYEMSDIFEEERKQRQRKAATYKTEIGELDLA
;
A
#
# COMPACT_ATOMS: atom_id res chain seq x y z
N MET A 1 -17.12 -5.00 -6.75
CA MET A 1 -16.33 -3.96 -6.08
C MET A 1 -16.13 -2.81 -7.06
N LYS A 2 -16.56 -1.61 -6.69
CA LYS A 2 -16.41 -0.35 -7.43
C LYS A 2 -15.32 0.47 -6.77
N ILE A 3 -14.30 0.87 -7.51
CA ILE A 3 -13.17 1.64 -7.00
C ILE A 3 -13.21 3.07 -7.55
N ALA A 4 -13.06 4.03 -6.64
CA ALA A 4 -12.69 5.40 -6.98
C ALA A 4 -11.17 5.57 -6.82
N LEU A 5 -10.55 6.38 -7.69
CA LEU A 5 -9.14 6.75 -7.58
C LEU A 5 -9.02 8.26 -7.43
N VAL A 6 -8.19 8.75 -6.52
CA VAL A 6 -7.82 10.17 -6.46
C VAL A 6 -6.32 10.34 -6.72
N GLY A 7 -5.98 11.31 -7.59
CA GLY A 7 -4.61 11.66 -7.92
C GLY A 7 -4.07 10.95 -9.16
N LEU A 8 -4.05 11.64 -10.31
CA LEU A 8 -3.51 11.17 -11.59
C LEU A 8 -2.04 11.60 -11.82
N GLY A 9 -1.21 11.44 -10.78
CA GLY A 9 0.24 11.60 -10.91
C GLY A 9 0.88 10.47 -11.72
N ARG A 10 2.22 10.40 -11.71
CA ARG A 10 2.95 9.35 -12.46
C ARG A 10 2.55 7.91 -12.05
N THR A 11 2.40 7.66 -10.75
CA THR A 11 1.95 6.35 -10.24
C THR A 11 0.43 6.20 -10.39
N GLY A 12 -0.33 7.25 -10.09
CA GLY A 12 -1.79 7.25 -10.20
C GLY A 12 -2.31 6.90 -11.60
N LYS A 13 -1.66 7.35 -12.67
CA LYS A 13 -2.01 6.95 -14.05
C LYS A 13 -1.87 5.44 -14.27
N ILE A 14 -0.78 4.84 -13.79
CA ILE A 14 -0.52 3.39 -13.91
C ILE A 14 -1.54 2.60 -13.08
N VAL A 15 -1.91 3.12 -11.92
CA VAL A 15 -2.96 2.52 -11.08
C VAL A 15 -4.32 2.62 -11.78
N ALA A 16 -4.64 3.77 -12.40
CA ALA A 16 -5.88 3.94 -13.16
C ALA A 16 -5.97 2.94 -14.31
N GLU A 17 -4.92 2.83 -15.12
CA GLU A 17 -4.82 1.88 -16.24
C GLU A 17 -5.03 0.44 -15.77
N TYR A 18 -4.32 0.02 -14.72
CA TYR A 18 -4.48 -1.32 -14.15
C TYR A 18 -5.91 -1.58 -13.64
N LEU A 19 -6.53 -0.62 -12.94
CA LEU A 19 -7.89 -0.79 -12.42
C LEU A 19 -8.97 -0.76 -13.52
N LEU A 20 -8.70 -0.08 -14.65
CA LEU A 20 -9.53 -0.15 -15.85
C LEU A 20 -9.47 -1.55 -16.47
N GLU A 21 -8.27 -2.11 -16.62
CA GLU A 21 -8.08 -3.48 -17.15
C GLU A 21 -8.77 -4.52 -16.27
N MET A 22 -8.76 -4.33 -14.95
CA MET A 22 -9.48 -5.18 -14.00
C MET A 22 -11.01 -4.96 -14.01
N GLY A 23 -11.52 -3.95 -14.72
CA GLY A 23 -12.95 -3.65 -14.81
C GLY A 23 -13.58 -3.14 -13.52
N VAL A 24 -12.79 -2.56 -12.62
CA VAL A 24 -13.24 -2.13 -11.28
C VAL A 24 -13.21 -0.62 -11.07
N LEU A 25 -12.53 0.14 -11.93
CA LEU A 25 -12.47 1.60 -11.82
C LEU A 25 -13.78 2.24 -12.29
N THR A 26 -14.45 2.98 -11.41
CA THR A 26 -15.75 3.62 -11.72
C THR A 26 -15.74 5.13 -11.61
N MET A 27 -14.71 5.71 -10.98
CA MET A 27 -14.59 7.14 -10.74
C MET A 27 -13.12 7.54 -10.62
N VAL A 28 -12.76 8.69 -11.17
CA VAL A 28 -11.46 9.32 -10.93
C VAL A 28 -11.63 10.76 -10.49
N LEU A 29 -10.94 11.12 -9.41
CA LEU A 29 -10.99 12.41 -8.77
C LEU A 29 -9.66 13.15 -8.90
N CYS A 30 -9.72 14.47 -9.01
CA CYS A 30 -8.55 15.35 -9.05
C CYS A 30 -8.82 16.69 -8.33
N LYS A 31 -7.75 17.45 -8.07
CA LYS A 31 -7.88 18.80 -7.48
C LYS A 31 -8.70 19.71 -8.40
N GLN A 32 -9.47 20.63 -7.82
CA GLN A 32 -10.35 21.56 -8.55
C GLN A 32 -9.66 22.27 -9.73
N ASN A 33 -8.41 22.68 -9.54
CA ASN A 33 -7.64 23.46 -10.52
C ASN A 33 -6.77 22.56 -11.43
N SER A 34 -7.05 21.26 -11.51
CA SER A 34 -6.32 20.36 -12.40
C SER A 34 -6.71 20.58 -13.85
N PHE A 35 -5.74 20.54 -14.75
CA PHE A 35 -5.97 20.54 -16.20
C PHE A 35 -6.78 19.33 -16.69
N ASN A 36 -6.90 18.29 -15.87
CA ASN A 36 -7.62 17.06 -16.23
C ASN A 36 -9.12 17.11 -15.92
N VAL A 37 -9.63 18.15 -15.25
CA VAL A 37 -11.07 18.24 -14.92
C VAL A 37 -11.90 18.19 -16.21
N ASN A 38 -12.95 17.38 -16.20
CA ASN A 38 -13.86 17.14 -17.33
C ASN A 38 -13.23 16.43 -18.56
N ALA A 39 -11.96 16.05 -18.51
CA ALA A 39 -11.35 15.24 -19.56
C ALA A 39 -11.66 13.75 -19.36
N ASP A 40 -11.72 13.00 -20.47
CA ASP A 40 -11.87 11.55 -20.43
C ASP A 40 -10.56 10.89 -19.98
N LEU A 41 -10.67 9.92 -19.07
CA LEU A 41 -9.53 9.21 -18.53
C LEU A 41 -8.75 8.46 -19.60
N GLY A 42 -9.43 7.85 -20.58
CA GLY A 42 -8.81 7.13 -21.67
C GLY A 42 -7.89 8.03 -22.49
N GLU A 43 -8.32 9.25 -22.78
CA GLU A 43 -7.50 10.26 -23.46
C GLU A 43 -6.29 10.69 -22.61
N ILE A 44 -6.45 10.88 -21.30
CA ILE A 44 -5.36 11.22 -20.37
C ILE A 44 -4.27 10.13 -20.31
N LEU A 45 -4.68 8.87 -20.50
CA LEU A 45 -3.82 7.69 -20.55
C LEU A 45 -3.25 7.44 -21.96
N GLY A 46 -3.63 8.23 -22.96
CA GLY A 46 -3.17 8.07 -24.36
C GLY A 46 -3.89 6.96 -25.13
N GLY A 47 -5.01 6.47 -24.60
CA GLY A 47 -5.88 5.47 -25.21
C GLY A 47 -7.13 6.07 -25.87
N ARG A 48 -8.11 5.20 -26.14
CA ARG A 48 -9.43 5.61 -26.64
C ARG A 48 -10.32 6.08 -25.49
N ASN A 49 -11.32 6.89 -25.82
CA ASN A 49 -12.35 7.33 -24.87
C ASN A 49 -12.98 6.12 -24.16
N ASN A 50 -13.01 6.16 -22.83
CA ASN A 50 -13.55 5.08 -22.00
C ASN A 50 -14.79 5.49 -21.18
N GLY A 51 -15.24 6.73 -21.31
CA GLY A 51 -16.44 7.26 -20.66
C GLY A 51 -16.26 7.61 -19.18
N ILE A 52 -15.07 7.43 -18.61
CA ILE A 52 -14.77 7.85 -17.23
C ILE A 52 -14.21 9.26 -17.28
N VAL A 53 -15.08 10.22 -17.03
CA VAL A 53 -14.72 11.64 -16.91
C VAL A 53 -14.05 11.89 -15.58
N VAL A 54 -12.91 12.58 -15.59
CA VAL A 54 -12.20 12.97 -14.37
C VAL A 54 -12.94 14.12 -13.68
N GLU A 55 -13.37 13.87 -12.45
CA GLU A 55 -14.18 14.77 -11.65
C GLU A 55 -13.31 15.55 -10.64
N PRO A 56 -13.67 16.80 -10.30
CA PRO A 56 -13.04 17.50 -9.20
C PRO A 56 -13.46 16.94 -7.84
N ILE A 57 -12.61 17.13 -6.81
CA ILE A 57 -12.88 16.72 -5.43
C ILE A 57 -13.92 17.60 -4.70
N ASP A 58 -14.52 18.60 -5.32
CA ASP A 58 -15.61 19.35 -4.70
C ASP A 58 -16.88 18.48 -4.59
N HIS A 59 -17.72 18.80 -3.60
CA HIS A 59 -19.02 18.12 -3.42
C HIS A 59 -18.91 16.57 -3.38
N LEU A 60 -17.87 16.02 -2.74
CA LEU A 60 -17.61 14.56 -2.69
C LEU A 60 -18.84 13.76 -2.27
N GLU A 61 -19.57 14.21 -1.25
CA GLU A 61 -20.78 13.53 -0.75
C GLU A 61 -21.78 13.28 -1.89
N LYS A 62 -22.09 14.31 -2.69
CA LYS A 62 -23.01 14.20 -3.83
C LYS A 62 -22.46 13.24 -4.89
N ARG A 63 -21.15 13.28 -5.17
CA ARG A 63 -20.51 12.42 -6.17
C ARG A 63 -20.53 10.95 -5.74
N PHE A 64 -20.21 10.69 -4.47
CA PHE A 64 -20.26 9.34 -3.88
C PHE A 64 -21.69 8.82 -3.77
N PHE A 65 -22.67 9.66 -3.47
CA PHE A 65 -24.08 9.26 -3.51
C PHE A 65 -24.51 8.73 -4.88
N CYS A 66 -24.07 9.40 -5.96
CA CYS A 66 -24.43 9.00 -7.33
C CYS A 66 -23.71 7.73 -7.81
N LYS A 67 -22.45 7.53 -7.42
CA LYS A 67 -21.58 6.50 -8.01
C LYS A 67 -21.34 5.30 -7.09
N GLN A 68 -21.47 5.51 -5.78
CA GLN A 68 -21.38 4.53 -4.71
C GLN A 68 -20.12 3.65 -4.84
N PRO A 69 -18.90 4.24 -4.80
CA PRO A 69 -17.69 3.44 -4.76
C PRO A 69 -17.60 2.69 -3.42
N ASP A 70 -17.14 1.44 -3.46
CA ASP A 70 -16.90 0.64 -2.25
C ASP A 70 -15.58 1.04 -1.56
N VAL A 71 -14.60 1.46 -2.37
CA VAL A 71 -13.25 1.82 -1.94
C VAL A 71 -12.75 3.02 -2.74
N LEU A 72 -12.11 3.97 -2.05
CA LEU A 72 -11.30 5.03 -2.64
C LEU A 72 -9.81 4.72 -2.44
N ILE A 73 -9.05 4.75 -3.54
CA ILE A 73 -7.60 4.63 -3.53
C ILE A 73 -6.97 6.02 -3.68
N ASP A 74 -6.13 6.41 -2.73
CA ASP A 74 -5.51 7.74 -2.63
C ASP A 74 -4.02 7.71 -2.99
N PHE A 75 -3.71 8.33 -4.14
CA PHE A 75 -2.36 8.62 -4.62
C PHE A 75 -2.13 10.13 -4.79
N SER A 76 -2.82 10.95 -3.98
CA SER A 76 -2.81 12.41 -4.09
C SER A 76 -1.78 13.08 -3.18
N SER A 77 -2.19 13.85 -2.17
CA SER A 77 -1.35 14.51 -1.17
C SER A 77 -1.96 14.35 0.21
N SER A 78 -1.17 14.49 1.29
CA SER A 78 -1.63 14.24 2.67
C SER A 78 -2.84 15.08 3.07
N SER A 79 -3.00 16.24 2.44
CA SER A 79 -4.20 17.08 2.57
C SER A 79 -5.51 16.36 2.22
N PHE A 80 -5.55 15.50 1.21
CA PHE A 80 -6.82 14.94 0.73
C PHE A 80 -7.51 14.11 1.81
N LEU A 81 -6.85 13.05 2.29
CA LEU A 81 -7.48 12.17 3.28
C LEU A 81 -7.76 12.93 4.58
N ARG A 82 -6.83 13.77 5.03
CA ARG A 82 -7.02 14.58 6.24
C ARG A 82 -8.27 15.44 6.18
N ASP A 83 -8.50 16.09 5.05
CA ASP A 83 -9.58 17.06 4.89
C ASP A 83 -10.92 16.36 4.61
N ASN A 84 -10.91 15.12 4.08
CA ASN A 84 -12.10 14.43 3.58
C ASN A 84 -12.48 13.14 4.32
N ILE A 85 -11.70 12.68 5.30
CA ILE A 85 -11.96 11.42 6.04
C ILE A 85 -13.37 11.37 6.66
N MET A 86 -13.89 12.50 7.14
CA MET A 86 -15.25 12.58 7.70
C MET A 86 -16.33 12.34 6.64
N VAL A 87 -16.16 12.91 5.44
CA VAL A 87 -17.10 12.71 4.32
C VAL A 87 -17.04 11.26 3.83
N LEU A 88 -15.84 10.69 3.76
CA LEU A 88 -15.64 9.28 3.41
C LEU A 88 -16.36 8.35 4.41
N ALA A 89 -16.22 8.64 5.71
CA ALA A 89 -16.91 7.91 6.78
C ALA A 89 -18.44 8.02 6.66
N GLN A 90 -18.97 9.24 6.46
CA GLN A 90 -20.41 9.47 6.26
C GLN A 90 -20.98 8.73 5.04
N CYS A 91 -20.18 8.61 3.97
CA CYS A 91 -20.57 7.91 2.75
C CYS A 91 -20.32 6.39 2.81
N GLY A 92 -19.70 5.87 3.88
CA GLY A 92 -19.33 4.46 3.98
C GLY A 92 -18.29 3.99 2.95
N VAL A 93 -17.43 4.91 2.47
CA VAL A 93 -16.42 4.61 1.45
C VAL A 93 -15.10 4.26 2.14
N ASN A 94 -14.67 3.01 2.00
CA ASN A 94 -13.39 2.56 2.55
C ASN A 94 -12.21 3.24 1.83
N VAL A 95 -11.04 3.31 2.48
CA VAL A 95 -9.90 4.04 1.95
C VAL A 95 -8.65 3.17 1.90
N VAL A 96 -7.91 3.23 0.81
CA VAL A 96 -6.53 2.78 0.72
C VAL A 96 -5.67 3.98 0.36
N THR A 97 -4.84 4.46 1.28
CA THR A 97 -3.92 5.57 1.01
C THR A 97 -2.48 5.10 0.91
N ALA A 98 -1.82 5.48 -0.19
CA ALA A 98 -0.39 5.31 -0.40
C ALA A 98 0.38 6.62 -0.21
N VAL A 99 -0.27 7.62 0.39
CA VAL A 99 0.30 8.95 0.62
C VAL A 99 1.25 8.94 1.83
N THR A 100 2.34 9.69 1.71
CA THR A 100 3.32 9.94 2.78
C THR A 100 3.03 11.26 3.49
N ASP A 101 3.79 11.55 4.55
CA ASP A 101 3.87 12.87 5.17
C ASP A 101 2.57 13.31 5.88
N TYR A 102 2.01 12.39 6.68
CA TYR A 102 1.03 12.71 7.71
C TYR A 102 1.75 13.01 9.03
N GLU A 103 1.30 14.04 9.72
CA GLU A 103 1.72 14.31 11.10
C GLU A 103 1.14 13.25 12.05
N PRO A 104 1.81 12.92 13.18
CA PRO A 104 1.31 11.92 14.13
C PRO A 104 -0.12 12.18 14.61
N VAL A 105 -0.48 13.45 14.81
CA VAL A 105 -1.83 13.86 15.21
C VAL A 105 -2.87 13.61 14.11
N GLU A 106 -2.48 13.71 12.84
CA GLU A 106 -3.35 13.42 11.70
C GLU A 106 -3.59 11.92 11.58
N ILE A 107 -2.55 11.10 11.79
CA ILE A 107 -2.65 9.64 11.82
C ILE A 107 -3.61 9.20 12.93
N GLU A 108 -3.48 9.73 14.13
CA GLU A 108 -4.34 9.37 15.27
C GLU A 108 -5.81 9.73 15.00
N LYS A 109 -6.05 10.90 14.41
CA LYS A 109 -7.39 11.31 13.97
C LYS A 109 -7.97 10.34 12.93
N ILE A 110 -7.17 9.94 11.94
CA ILE A 110 -7.59 8.99 10.90
C ILE A 110 -7.94 7.63 11.52
N LYS A 111 -7.10 7.13 12.45
CA LYS A 111 -7.35 5.88 13.19
C LYS A 111 -8.66 5.93 13.95
N SER A 112 -8.85 6.98 14.75
CA SER A 112 -10.07 7.17 15.54
C SER A 112 -11.33 7.19 14.66
N ILE A 113 -11.27 7.87 13.52
CA ILE A 113 -12.40 7.90 12.58
C ILE A 113 -12.60 6.56 11.88
N ALA A 114 -11.54 5.82 11.53
CA ALA A 114 -11.70 4.49 10.92
C ALA A 114 -12.35 3.49 11.89
N GLU A 115 -12.00 3.55 13.18
CA GLU A 115 -12.56 2.68 14.21
C GLU A 115 -14.02 3.00 14.54
N GLN A 116 -14.42 4.28 14.51
CA GLN A 116 -15.76 4.74 14.89
C GLN A 116 -16.69 4.96 13.70
N GLY A 117 -16.14 5.24 12.53
CA GLY A 117 -16.82 5.85 11.37
C GLY A 117 -17.37 4.87 10.35
N ASN A 118 -17.58 3.60 10.72
CA ASN A 118 -18.09 2.55 9.83
C ASN A 118 -17.32 2.39 8.50
N ILE A 119 -16.04 2.75 8.46
CA ILE A 119 -15.17 2.59 7.29
C ILE A 119 -13.87 1.89 7.65
N GLY A 120 -13.30 1.17 6.69
CA GLY A 120 -11.96 0.64 6.76
C GLY A 120 -10.96 1.60 6.13
N VAL A 121 -9.81 1.79 6.77
CA VAL A 121 -8.69 2.58 6.22
C VAL A 121 -7.43 1.72 6.21
N ILE A 122 -6.82 1.55 5.05
CA ILE A 122 -5.44 1.07 4.92
C ILE A 122 -4.53 2.29 4.70
N MET A 123 -3.53 2.44 5.57
CA MET A 123 -2.45 3.41 5.36
C MET A 123 -1.15 2.67 5.04
N ALA A 124 -0.67 2.82 3.81
CA ALA A 124 0.48 2.07 3.32
C ALA A 124 1.31 2.90 2.33
N PRO A 125 2.18 3.81 2.84
CA PRO A 125 3.08 4.62 2.02
C PRO A 125 3.91 3.82 0.99
N ASN A 126 4.21 2.57 1.30
CA ASN A 126 4.65 1.60 0.30
C ASN A 126 3.63 0.47 0.20
N ILE A 127 2.73 0.57 -0.77
CA ILE A 127 1.64 -0.38 -1.00
C ILE A 127 2.11 -1.67 -1.69
N THR A 128 3.37 -1.73 -2.17
CA THR A 128 3.83 -2.89 -2.96
C THR A 128 3.88 -4.15 -2.10
N TYR A 129 3.30 -5.24 -2.60
CA TYR A 129 3.19 -6.47 -1.82
C TYR A 129 4.57 -7.05 -1.45
N GLY A 130 5.50 -7.09 -2.40
CA GLY A 130 6.82 -7.70 -2.22
C GLY A 130 7.68 -7.04 -1.14
N VAL A 131 7.68 -5.71 -1.06
CA VAL A 131 8.49 -5.03 -0.04
C VAL A 131 7.94 -5.21 1.36
N ASN A 132 6.62 -5.32 1.49
CA ASN A 132 6.00 -5.56 2.79
C ASN A 132 6.26 -7.01 3.27
N VAL A 133 6.37 -7.97 2.34
CA VAL A 133 6.90 -9.31 2.66
C VAL A 133 8.37 -9.23 3.09
N LEU A 134 9.20 -8.43 2.42
CA LEU A 134 10.58 -8.21 2.85
C LEU A 134 10.65 -7.63 4.27
N MET A 135 9.82 -6.64 4.61
CA MET A 135 9.76 -6.07 5.95
C MET A 135 9.37 -7.13 7.00
N LEU A 136 8.39 -7.97 6.70
CA LEU A 136 8.02 -9.09 7.58
C LEU A 136 9.16 -10.11 7.76
N MET A 137 9.88 -10.44 6.69
CA MET A 137 11.04 -11.33 6.78
C MET A 137 12.18 -10.71 7.60
N ALA A 138 12.42 -9.41 7.45
CA ALA A 138 13.42 -8.68 8.22
C ALA A 138 13.05 -8.60 9.71
N GLU A 139 11.77 -8.39 10.03
CA GLU A 139 11.23 -8.45 11.39
C GLU A 139 11.46 -9.83 12.03
N ILE A 140 11.05 -10.92 11.35
CA ILE A 140 11.30 -12.29 11.84
C ILE A 140 12.80 -12.57 12.00
N ALA A 141 13.63 -12.10 11.07
CA ALA A 141 15.07 -12.28 11.17
C ALA A 141 15.68 -11.51 12.34
N ALA A 142 15.19 -10.30 12.64
CA ALA A 142 15.60 -9.52 13.81
C ALA A 142 15.30 -10.27 15.12
N GLU A 143 14.11 -10.87 15.23
CA GLU A 143 13.74 -11.68 16.39
C GLU A 143 14.68 -12.88 16.60
N LEU A 144 15.06 -13.58 15.52
CA LEU A 144 15.83 -14.82 15.58
C LEU A 144 17.35 -14.63 15.58
N MET A 145 17.85 -13.56 14.95
CA MET A 145 19.27 -13.33 14.68
C MET A 145 19.78 -12.09 15.43
N ASN A 146 19.37 -11.95 16.69
CA ASN A 146 19.56 -10.72 17.48
C ASN A 146 21.03 -10.24 17.60
N GLU A 147 21.97 -11.19 17.68
CA GLU A 147 23.40 -10.93 17.81
C GLU A 147 24.12 -10.64 16.48
N TYR A 148 23.40 -10.67 15.35
CA TYR A 148 23.97 -10.44 14.02
C TYR A 148 23.98 -8.96 13.70
N ASP A 149 24.90 -8.52 12.85
CA ASP A 149 24.90 -7.17 12.30
C ASP A 149 23.84 -7.06 11.20
N PHE A 150 23.03 -5.99 11.26
CA PHE A 150 22.04 -5.66 10.25
C PHE A 150 22.48 -4.40 9.51
N GLU A 151 22.46 -4.46 8.18
CA GLU A 151 22.78 -3.33 7.31
C GLU A 151 21.78 -3.26 6.17
N ILE A 152 21.36 -2.06 5.78
CA ILE A 152 20.41 -1.87 4.69
C ILE A 152 21.11 -1.20 3.50
N VAL A 153 20.91 -1.73 2.30
CA VAL A 153 21.33 -1.09 1.05
C VAL A 153 20.10 -0.81 0.21
N GLU A 154 19.95 0.41 -0.27
CA GLU A 154 18.85 0.80 -1.14
C GLU A 154 19.28 1.56 -2.39
N GLU A 155 18.67 1.23 -3.52
CA GLU A 155 19.01 1.78 -4.82
C GLU A 155 17.77 2.40 -5.47
N HIS A 156 17.91 3.63 -5.96
CA HIS A 156 16.84 4.34 -6.66
C HIS A 156 17.38 5.21 -7.79
N HIS A 157 16.49 5.70 -8.64
CA HIS A 157 16.83 6.63 -9.72
C HIS A 157 17.50 7.92 -9.22
N LYS A 158 18.31 8.54 -10.09
CA LYS A 158 19.10 9.75 -9.77
C LYS A 158 18.30 10.94 -9.23
N HIS A 159 17.01 11.01 -9.55
CA HIS A 159 16.12 12.12 -9.15
C HIS A 159 15.40 11.92 -7.80
N LYS A 160 15.62 10.81 -7.09
CA LYS A 160 14.95 10.57 -5.80
C LYS A 160 15.65 11.40 -4.71
N LYS A 161 14.88 12.31 -4.09
CA LYS A 161 15.41 13.35 -3.19
C LYS A 161 15.69 12.85 -1.79
N ASP A 162 14.79 12.04 -1.23
CA ASP A 162 14.93 11.48 0.11
C ASP A 162 16.11 10.50 0.15
N LYS A 163 16.93 10.58 1.20
CA LYS A 163 18.03 9.65 1.52
C LYS A 163 18.13 9.48 3.04
N PRO A 164 18.09 8.24 3.58
CA PRO A 164 17.61 7.02 2.92
C PRO A 164 16.12 7.16 2.51
N SER A 165 15.60 6.25 1.69
CA SER A 165 14.17 6.29 1.34
C SER A 165 13.27 6.03 2.54
N GLY A 166 12.03 6.51 2.49
CA GLY A 166 11.04 6.20 3.53
C GLY A 166 10.82 4.70 3.74
N THR A 167 10.96 3.88 2.70
CA THR A 167 10.90 2.41 2.81
C THR A 167 12.13 1.85 3.54
N ALA A 168 13.33 2.33 3.24
CA ALA A 168 14.53 1.91 3.95
C ALA A 168 14.48 2.28 5.44
N ARG A 169 13.97 3.46 5.78
CA ARG A 169 13.71 3.85 7.19
C ARG A 169 12.74 2.90 7.88
N LYS A 170 11.61 2.59 7.24
CA LYS A 170 10.64 1.63 7.80
C LYS A 170 11.22 0.23 8.01
N ILE A 171 12.09 -0.23 7.10
CA ILE A 171 12.82 -1.50 7.28
C ILE A 171 13.73 -1.41 8.50
N ALA A 172 14.50 -0.33 8.64
CA ALA A 172 15.36 -0.09 9.81
C ALA A 172 14.55 -0.08 11.11
N ASP A 173 13.48 0.71 11.17
CA ASP A 173 12.59 0.82 12.33
C ASP A 173 12.03 -0.57 12.71
N LYS A 174 11.62 -1.37 11.72
CA LYS A 174 11.10 -2.73 11.94
C LYS A 174 12.14 -3.68 12.50
N ILE A 175 13.39 -3.57 12.06
CA ILE A 175 14.49 -4.39 12.61
C ILE A 175 14.79 -3.90 14.03
N SER A 176 15.07 -2.60 14.22
CA SER A 176 15.44 -2.00 15.51
C SER A 176 14.45 -2.31 16.62
N ASN A 177 13.14 -2.23 16.34
CA ASN A 177 12.10 -2.47 17.34
C ASN A 177 11.92 -3.95 17.73
N ASN A 178 12.45 -4.88 16.94
CA ASN A 178 12.35 -6.32 17.19
C ASN A 178 13.67 -6.96 17.66
N LEU A 179 14.70 -6.14 17.88
CA LEU A 179 15.89 -6.56 18.61
C LEU A 179 15.62 -6.56 20.13
N LEU A 180 16.27 -7.45 20.86
CA LEU A 180 16.27 -7.53 22.32
C LEU A 180 16.83 -6.23 22.94
N VAL A 181 17.88 -5.68 22.31
CA VAL A 181 18.43 -4.38 22.64
C VAL A 181 18.25 -3.48 21.44
N TYR A 182 17.46 -2.42 21.61
CA TYR A 182 17.24 -1.42 20.58
C TYR A 182 18.58 -0.82 20.14
N ARG A 183 18.79 -0.77 18.83
CA ARG A 183 19.86 0.00 18.18
C ARG A 183 19.39 0.45 16.81
N ASP A 184 19.87 1.61 16.39
CA ASP A 184 19.56 2.13 15.05
C ASP A 184 20.26 1.28 13.98
N ILE A 185 19.55 0.99 12.90
CA ILE A 185 20.09 0.26 11.75
C ILE A 185 20.38 1.24 10.62
N ASP A 186 21.62 1.24 10.15
CA ASP A 186 22.07 2.11 9.07
C ASP A 186 21.51 1.68 7.71
N ALA A 187 21.28 2.69 6.85
CA ALA A 187 20.80 2.49 5.49
C ALA A 187 21.65 3.27 4.47
N HIS A 188 22.31 2.51 3.60
CA HIS A 188 23.20 3.00 2.56
C HIS A 188 22.43 3.27 1.26
N ALA A 189 22.47 4.51 0.79
CA ALA A 189 21.64 4.98 -0.31
C ALA A 189 22.40 5.20 -1.63
N VAL A 190 22.09 4.41 -2.65
CA VAL A 190 22.56 4.56 -4.03
C VAL A 190 21.54 5.32 -4.87
N ARG A 191 22.00 6.28 -5.67
CA ARG A 191 21.17 7.05 -6.62
C ARG A 191 21.75 6.98 -8.03
N ALA A 192 21.21 6.11 -8.86
CA ALA A 192 21.76 5.82 -10.18
C ALA A 192 20.67 5.60 -11.23
N GLY A 193 20.89 6.17 -12.42
CA GLY A 193 20.07 5.91 -13.61
C GLY A 193 18.55 6.05 -13.38
N GLY A 194 17.81 5.09 -13.93
CA GLY A 194 16.35 4.97 -13.86
C GLY A 194 15.83 3.87 -12.94
N ILE A 195 16.65 3.40 -11.97
CA ILE A 195 16.26 2.33 -11.04
C ILE A 195 14.96 2.70 -10.33
N VAL A 196 13.93 1.84 -10.43
CA VAL A 196 12.62 2.12 -9.84
C VAL A 196 12.69 2.06 -8.32
N GLY A 197 13.33 1.01 -7.79
CA GLY A 197 13.59 0.84 -6.37
C GLY A 197 14.08 -0.57 -6.06
N LYS A 198 15.14 -0.65 -5.27
CA LYS A 198 15.68 -1.91 -4.72
C LYS A 198 16.04 -1.71 -3.27
N HIS A 199 15.72 -2.70 -2.45
CA HIS A 199 16.02 -2.72 -1.02
C HIS A 199 16.63 -4.07 -0.68
N LYS A 200 17.75 -4.06 0.01
CA LYS A 200 18.44 -5.24 0.49
C LYS A 200 18.74 -5.09 1.98
N VAL A 201 18.39 -6.10 2.77
CA VAL A 201 18.83 -6.26 4.16
C VAL A 201 19.94 -7.31 4.16
N LEU A 202 21.09 -6.92 4.70
CA LEU A 202 22.23 -7.78 4.98
C LEU A 202 22.17 -8.14 6.46
N ILE A 203 22.32 -9.42 6.77
CA ILE A 203 22.31 -9.95 8.14
C ILE A 203 23.56 -10.82 8.26
N CYS A 204 24.54 -10.37 9.02
CA CYS A 204 25.90 -10.92 9.01
C CYS A 204 26.38 -11.27 10.41
N ASN A 205 27.18 -12.32 10.52
CA ASN A 205 28.14 -12.49 11.61
C ASN A 205 29.49 -12.89 11.00
N GLU A 206 30.45 -13.29 11.83
CA GLU A 206 31.79 -13.69 11.39
C GLU A 206 31.83 -14.91 10.44
N PHE A 207 30.76 -15.71 10.38
CA PHE A 207 30.76 -17.03 9.74
C PHE A 207 29.76 -17.19 8.61
N GLU A 208 28.71 -16.37 8.59
CA GLU A 208 27.65 -16.48 7.59
C GLU A 208 26.96 -15.14 7.32
N LYS A 209 26.19 -15.15 6.23
CA LYS A 209 25.40 -14.01 5.80
C LYS A 209 24.07 -14.48 5.23
N VAL A 210 22.99 -13.85 5.67
CA VAL A 210 21.67 -13.93 5.04
C VAL A 210 21.40 -12.59 4.33
N GLU A 211 20.90 -12.66 3.09
CA GLU A 211 20.46 -11.48 2.35
C GLU A 211 18.98 -11.60 1.99
N ILE A 212 18.22 -10.54 2.27
CA ILE A 212 16.81 -10.42 1.88
C ILE A 212 16.70 -9.24 0.93
N SER A 213 16.28 -9.46 -0.31
CA SER A 213 16.21 -8.40 -1.32
C SER A 213 14.87 -8.32 -2.03
N HIS A 214 14.41 -7.09 -2.26
CA HIS A 214 13.25 -6.77 -3.08
C HIS A 214 13.68 -5.79 -4.16
N GLU A 215 13.25 -6.04 -5.40
CA GLU A 215 13.48 -5.16 -6.54
C GLU A 215 12.16 -4.94 -7.29
N SER A 216 11.82 -3.68 -7.54
CA SER A 216 10.64 -3.32 -8.33
C SER A 216 11.06 -3.11 -9.78
N PHE A 217 10.58 -3.95 -10.69
CA PHE A 217 10.85 -3.78 -12.13
C PHE A 217 9.91 -2.76 -12.79
N SER A 218 8.75 -2.52 -12.21
CA SER A 218 7.71 -1.66 -12.76
C SER A 218 6.86 -1.04 -11.67
N ARG A 219 6.29 0.13 -11.95
CA ARG A 219 5.30 0.77 -11.08
C ARG A 219 3.95 0.06 -11.05
N VAL A 220 3.73 -0.93 -11.93
CA VAL A 220 2.54 -1.82 -11.87
C VAL A 220 2.47 -2.56 -10.53
N ALA A 221 3.60 -2.81 -9.86
CA ALA A 221 3.62 -3.40 -8.51
C ALA A 221 2.83 -2.57 -7.48
N PHE A 222 2.79 -1.24 -7.63
CA PHE A 222 1.98 -0.37 -6.76
C PHE A 222 0.48 -0.54 -7.05
N ALA A 223 0.11 -0.70 -8.32
CA ALA A 223 -1.28 -0.93 -8.72
C ALA A 223 -1.81 -2.27 -8.21
N GLN A 224 -1.01 -3.34 -8.33
CA GLN A 224 -1.32 -4.65 -7.77
C GLN A 224 -1.50 -4.59 -6.25
N GLY A 225 -0.58 -3.91 -5.55
CA GLY A 225 -0.67 -3.69 -4.13
C GLY A 225 -1.94 -2.94 -3.72
N ALA A 226 -2.23 -1.83 -4.40
CA ALA A 226 -3.41 -1.01 -4.12
C ALA A 226 -4.73 -1.76 -4.40
N TYR A 227 -4.77 -2.54 -5.48
CA TYR A 227 -5.93 -3.38 -5.78
C TYR A 227 -6.13 -4.47 -4.73
N LYS A 228 -5.05 -5.13 -4.29
CA LYS A 228 -5.10 -6.15 -3.24
C LYS A 228 -5.55 -5.56 -1.88
N ALA A 229 -5.04 -4.38 -1.53
CA ALA A 229 -5.49 -3.63 -0.37
C ALA A 229 -6.97 -3.25 -0.47
N ALA A 230 -7.45 -2.82 -1.64
CA ALA A 230 -8.86 -2.52 -1.86
C ALA A 230 -9.74 -3.76 -1.67
N GLN A 231 -9.32 -4.91 -2.20
CA GLN A 231 -10.02 -6.18 -2.01
C GLN A 231 -10.09 -6.57 -0.52
N PHE A 232 -9.00 -6.38 0.23
CA PHE A 232 -8.98 -6.67 1.66
C PHE A 232 -9.93 -5.77 2.44
N ILE A 233 -9.87 -4.45 2.22
CA ILE A 233 -10.58 -3.47 3.05
C ILE A 233 -12.07 -3.37 2.71
N CYS A 234 -12.48 -3.81 1.52
CA CYS A 234 -13.87 -3.77 1.08
C CYS A 234 -14.79 -4.48 2.10
N GLY A 235 -15.68 -3.70 2.73
CA GLY A 235 -16.62 -4.20 3.73
C GLY A 235 -16.04 -4.44 5.12
N ARG A 236 -14.82 -3.97 5.38
CA ARG A 236 -14.19 -3.98 6.72
C ARG A 236 -14.25 -2.59 7.36
N GLN A 237 -14.10 -2.57 8.68
CA GLN A 237 -14.04 -1.34 9.48
C GLN A 237 -12.77 -1.34 10.32
N GLY A 238 -12.27 -0.16 10.66
CA GLY A 238 -11.05 0.01 11.45
C GLY A 238 -9.83 0.41 10.62
N PHE A 239 -8.72 0.60 11.31
CA PHE A 239 -7.44 0.97 10.72
C PHE A 239 -6.57 -0.26 10.49
N TYR A 240 -5.95 -0.32 9.32
CA TYR A 240 -5.11 -1.43 8.89
C TYR A 240 -3.86 -0.94 8.17
N GLU A 241 -2.87 -1.81 8.09
CA GLU A 241 -1.69 -1.69 7.26
C GLU A 241 -1.60 -2.87 6.30
N MET A 242 -0.56 -2.91 5.47
CA MET A 242 -0.34 -4.05 4.56
C MET A 242 -0.06 -5.35 5.31
N SER A 243 0.51 -5.27 6.53
CA SER A 243 0.79 -6.44 7.39
C SER A 243 -0.48 -7.24 7.72
N ASP A 244 -1.59 -6.57 7.97
CA ASP A 244 -2.87 -7.20 8.30
C ASP A 244 -3.40 -8.07 7.16
N ILE A 245 -3.08 -7.70 5.92
CA ILE A 245 -3.43 -8.51 4.73
C ILE A 245 -2.71 -9.86 4.79
N PHE A 246 -1.42 -9.88 5.14
CA PHE A 246 -0.64 -11.14 5.18
C PHE A 246 -1.11 -12.05 6.29
N GLU A 247 -1.44 -11.50 7.45
CA GLU A 247 -1.95 -12.28 8.58
C GLU A 247 -3.25 -12.99 8.23
N GLU A 248 -4.18 -12.28 7.59
CA GLU A 248 -5.44 -12.84 7.14
C GLU A 248 -5.22 -13.94 6.09
N GLU A 249 -4.37 -13.68 5.09
CA GLU A 249 -4.03 -14.69 4.08
C GLU A 249 -3.38 -15.94 4.69
N ARG A 250 -2.51 -15.76 5.69
CA ARG A 250 -1.86 -16.87 6.40
C ARG A 250 -2.89 -17.70 7.16
N LYS A 251 -3.81 -17.06 7.89
CA LYS A 251 -4.92 -17.73 8.59
C LYS A 251 -5.80 -18.50 7.62
N GLN A 252 -6.14 -17.91 6.47
CA GLN A 252 -6.94 -18.57 5.43
C GLN A 252 -6.23 -19.79 4.83
N ARG A 253 -4.93 -19.69 4.53
CA ARG A 253 -4.14 -20.82 4.03
C ARG A 253 -4.06 -21.95 5.05
N GLN A 254 -3.85 -21.63 6.32
CA GLN A 254 -3.83 -22.63 7.41
C GLN A 254 -5.16 -23.34 7.57
N ARG A 255 -6.29 -22.61 7.52
CA ARG A 255 -7.63 -23.20 7.55
C ARG A 255 -7.86 -24.15 6.37
N LYS A 256 -7.54 -23.73 5.15
CA LYS A 256 -7.64 -24.59 3.96
C LYS A 256 -6.78 -25.84 4.08
N ALA A 257 -5.53 -25.70 4.53
CA ALA A 257 -4.63 -26.84 4.72
C ALA A 257 -5.15 -27.82 5.78
N ALA A 258 -5.81 -27.34 6.84
CA ALA A 258 -6.45 -28.19 7.83
C ALA A 258 -7.62 -28.98 7.22
N THR A 259 -8.49 -28.34 6.43
CA THR A 259 -9.60 -29.00 5.73
C THR A 259 -9.11 -30.11 4.79
N TYR A 260 -8.09 -29.83 3.97
CA TYR A 260 -7.50 -30.84 3.07
C TYR A 260 -6.92 -32.04 3.82
N LYS A 261 -6.31 -31.83 4.99
CA LYS A 261 -5.78 -32.93 5.82
C LYS A 261 -6.89 -33.81 6.40
N THR A 262 -8.02 -33.22 6.77
CA THR A 262 -9.19 -33.98 7.25
C THR A 262 -9.80 -34.81 6.12
N GLU A 263 -9.98 -34.24 4.93
CA GLU A 263 -10.55 -34.95 3.77
C GLU A 263 -9.66 -36.12 3.30
N ILE A 264 -8.34 -35.95 3.29
CA ILE A 264 -7.40 -37.03 2.93
C ILE A 264 -7.34 -38.10 4.04
N GLY A 265 -7.41 -37.70 5.32
CA GLY A 265 -7.42 -38.64 6.44
C GLY A 265 -8.68 -39.52 6.50
N GLU A 266 -9.83 -39.05 5.99
CA GLU A 266 -11.05 -39.84 5.84
C GLU A 266 -10.99 -40.82 4.65
N LEU A 267 -10.24 -40.48 3.60
CA LEU A 267 -10.01 -41.35 2.44
C LEU A 267 -9.03 -42.52 2.72
N ASP A 268 -8.09 -42.35 3.65
CA ASP A 268 -7.15 -43.42 4.07
C ASP A 268 -7.75 -44.38 5.13
N LEU A 269 -8.97 -44.09 5.62
CA LEU A 269 -9.70 -44.92 6.60
C LEU A 269 -10.93 -45.63 6.02
N ALA A 270 -11.17 -45.51 4.70
CA ALA A 270 -12.24 -46.16 3.94
C ALA A 270 -11.70 -47.28 3.05
#